data_AF-A0ABD5RKW8-F1
#
_entry.id   AF-A0ABD5RKW8-F1
#
_cell.length_a   1.000
_cell.length_b   1.000
_cell.length_c   1.000
_cell.angle_alpha   90.00
_cell.angle_beta   90.00
_cell.angle_gamma   90.00
#
_symmetry.space_group_name_H-M   'P 1'
#
loop_
_entity.id
_entity.type
_entity.pdbx_description
1 polymer ?
#
loop_
_entity_poly.entity_id
_entity_poly.type
_entity_poly.pdbx_seq_one_letter_code
_entity_poly.pdbx_strand_id
1 'polypeptide(L)' 'MTSHIKLYGSKSDRFEQIKRTMEQQLGYEPSNPEVVGLIMAAYETDETSAIRVDNALR' A
#
# COMPACT_ATOMS: atom_id res chain seq x y z
N MET A 1 13.90 8.42 13.84
CA MET A 1 14.89 8.36 12.73
C MET A 1 14.12 8.27 11.43
N THR A 2 14.33 9.20 10.50
CA THR A 2 13.64 9.19 9.20
C THR A 2 14.46 8.33 8.24
N SER A 3 13.95 7.15 7.87
CA SER A 3 14.61 6.27 6.89
C SER A 3 14.29 6.75 5.48
N HIS A 4 15.30 7.20 4.73
CA HIS A 4 15.15 7.57 3.34
C HIS A 4 15.35 6.35 2.45
N ILE A 5 14.27 5.79 1.92
CA ILE A 5 14.30 4.63 1.03
C ILE A 5 14.26 5.14 -0.41
N LYS A 6 15.21 4.70 -1.23
CA LYS A 6 15.20 4.89 -2.69
C LYS A 6 14.97 3.54 -3.36
N LEU A 7 14.01 3.50 -4.29
CA LEU A 7 13.73 2.32 -5.09
C LEU A 7 14.50 2.41 -6.40
N TYR A 8 14.91 1.25 -6.92
CA TYR A 8 15.65 1.15 -8.17
C TYR A 8 15.10 0.00 -9.02
N GLY A 9 15.29 0.13 -10.34
CA GLY A 9 14.84 -0.85 -11.34
C GLY A 9 13.35 -1.17 -11.20
N SER A 10 13.03 -2.46 -11.30
CA SER A 10 11.65 -2.96 -11.31
C SER A 10 10.81 -2.56 -10.09
N LYS A 11 11.43 -2.32 -8.93
CA LYS A 11 10.70 -1.84 -7.74
C LYS A 11 10.26 -0.38 -7.88
N SER A 12 11.10 0.45 -8.49
CA SER A 12 10.74 1.83 -8.81
C SER A 12 9.62 1.86 -9.83
N ASP A 13 9.74 1.07 -10.91
CA ASP A 13 8.74 1.00 -11.97
C ASP A 13 7.38 0.54 -11.43
N ARG A 14 7.40 -0.46 -10.55
CA ARG A 14 6.18 -0.96 -9.90
C ARG A 14 5.54 0.09 -8.99
N PHE A 15 6.34 0.86 -8.26
CA PHE A 15 5.84 1.93 -7.41
C PHE A 15 5.15 3.03 -8.23
N GLU A 16 5.77 3.45 -9.34
CA GLU A 16 5.18 4.43 -10.26
C GLU A 16 3.88 3.90 -10.90
N GLN A 17 3.82 2.60 -11.22
CA GLN A 17 2.59 1.98 -11.72
C GLN A 17 1.45 2.03 -10.69
N ILE A 18 1.76 1.74 -9.42
CA ILE A 18 0.78 1.81 -8.33
C ILE A 18 0.30 3.25 -8.16
N LYS A 19 1.23 4.21 -8.13
CA LYS A 19 0.92 5.65 -8.04
C LYS A 19 -0.02 6.10 -9.17
N ARG A 20 0.25 5.73 -10.42
CA ARG A 20 -0.62 6.05 -11.57
C ARG A 20 -2.02 5.46 -11.44
N THR A 21 -2.11 4.22 -10.94
CA THR A 21 -3.41 3.59 -10.69
C THR A 21 -4.19 4.37 -9.63
N MET A 22 -3.53 4.78 -8.55
CA MET A 22 -4.13 5.57 -7.48
C MET A 22 -4.55 6.96 -7.98
N GLU A 23 -3.74 7.61 -8.81
CA GLU A 23 -4.08 8.90 -9.43
C GLU A 23 -5.40 8.82 -10.20
N GLN A 24 -5.58 7.75 -10.99
CA GLN A 24 -6.83 7.52 -11.72
C GLN A 24 -8.03 7.29 -10.79
N GLN A 25 -7.83 6.63 -9.65
CA GLN A 25 -8.89 6.32 -8.69
C GLN A 25 -9.28 7.52 -7.83
N LEU A 26 -8.30 8.35 -7.46
CA LEU A 26 -8.46 9.48 -6.54
C LEU A 26 -8.81 10.79 -7.26
N GLY A 27 -8.48 10.90 -8.55
CA GLY A 27 -8.68 12.11 -9.35
C GLY A 27 -7.65 13.22 -9.08
N TYR A 28 -6.56 12.89 -8.38
CA TYR A 28 -5.40 13.77 -8.15
C TYR A 28 -4.12 12.95 -8.04
N GLU A 29 -2.96 13.57 -8.25
CA GLU A 29 -1.66 12.91 -8.12
C GLU A 29 -1.23 12.83 -6.64
N PRO A 30 -1.19 11.65 -6.00
CA PRO A 30 -0.78 11.52 -4.61
C PRO A 30 0.75 11.63 -4.46
N SER A 31 1.24 12.17 -3.35
CA SER A 31 2.66 12.18 -3.04
C SER A 31 3.18 10.79 -2.65
N ASN A 32 4.49 10.56 -2.73
CA ASN A 32 5.07 9.25 -2.39
C ASN A 32 4.74 8.80 -0.94
N PRO A 33 4.78 9.65 0.09
CA PRO A 33 4.34 9.27 1.43
C PRO A 33 2.87 8.87 1.50
N GLU A 34 1.98 9.57 0.77
CA GLU A 34 0.56 9.24 0.72
C GLU A 34 0.32 7.89 0.07
N VAL A 35 0.98 7.61 -1.06
CA VAL A 35 0.92 6.29 -1.72
C VAL A 35 1.31 5.17 -0.75
N VAL A 36 2.39 5.35 0.00
CA VAL A 36 2.82 4.37 1.01
C VAL A 36 1.76 4.21 2.10
N GLY A 37 1.21 5.31 2.63
CA GLY A 37 0.16 5.27 3.65
C GLY A 37 -1.09 4.53 3.19
N LEU A 38 -1.55 4.79 1.96
CA LEU A 38 -2.69 4.12 1.35
C LEU A 38 -2.46 2.63 1.16
N ILE A 39 -1.26 2.23 0.73
CA ILE A 39 -0.88 0.82 0.60
C ILE A 39 -0.94 0.14 1.98
N MET A 40 -0.35 0.75 3.01
CA MET A 40 -0.33 0.16 4.37
C MET A 40 -1.73 0.01 4.96
N ALA A 41 -2.59 1.02 4.80
CA ALA A 41 -3.98 0.95 5.25
C ALA A 41 -4.77 -0.18 4.57
N ALA A 42 -4.49 -0.44 3.28
CA ALA A 42 -5.08 -1.57 2.57
C ALA A 42 -4.61 -2.93 3.16
N TYR A 43 -3.31 -3.07 3.46
CA TYR A 43 -2.78 -4.28 4.10
C TYR A 43 -3.37 -4.55 5.49
N GLU A 44 -3.54 -3.53 6.34
CA GLU A 44 -4.16 -3.68 7.67
C GLU A 44 -5.62 -4.16 7.57
N THR A 45 -6.33 -3.72 6.54
CA THR A 45 -7.73 -4.12 6.28
C THR A 45 -7.83 -5.60 5.90
N ASP A 46 -6.86 -6.11 5.12
CA ASP A 46 -6.80 -7.52 4.72
C ASP A 46 -6.42 -8.45 5.88
N GLU A 47 -5.48 -8.05 6.77
CA GLU A 47 -5.12 -8.85 7.94
C GLU A 47 -6.26 -8.98 8.96
N THR A 48 -7.13 -7.96 9.06
CA THR A 48 -8.32 -8.01 9.91
C THR A 48 -9.34 -9.08 9.45
N SER A 49 -9.26 -9.49 8.17
CA SER A 49 -10.09 -10.56 7.60
C SER A 49 -9.50 -11.97 7.84
N ALA A 50 -8.18 -12.08 7.99
CA ALA A 50 -7.51 -13.36 8.24
C ALA A 50 -7.62 -13.83 9.71
N ILE A 51 -7.69 -12.91 10.68
CA ILE A 51 -7.73 -13.25 12.12
C ILE A 51 -9.11 -13.82 12.57
N ARG A 52 -10.15 -13.78 11.72
CA ARG A 52 -11.49 -14.29 12.06
C ARG A 52 -11.75 -15.76 11.72
N VAL A 53 -10.82 -16.48 11.09
CA VAL A 53 -11.07 -17.87 10.66
C VAL A 53 -10.67 -18.91 11.72
N ASP A 54 -9.84 -18.55 12.72
CA ASP A 54 -9.26 -19.55 13.63
C ASP A 54 -9.96 -19.70 14.99
N ASN A 55 -11.04 -18.97 15.27
CA ASN A 55 -11.74 -19.04 16.58
C ASN A 55 -13.22 -19.48 16.52
N ALA A 56 -13.65 -20.12 15.42
CA ALA A 56 -15.00 -20.67 15.29
C ALA A 56 -15.05 -22.22 15.33
N LEU A 57 -13.93 -22.88 15.67
CA LEU A 57 -13.84 -24.34 15.82
C LEU A 57 -13.05 -24.73 17.08
N ARG A 58 -13.55 -24.37 18.27
CA ARG A 58 -13.31 -25.10 19.53
C ARG A 58 -14.50 -25.00 20.46
#